data_AF-A0A2T0HWA9-F1
#
_entry.id   AF-A0A2T0HWA9-F1
#
_cell.length_a   1.000
_cell.length_b   1.000
_cell.length_c   1.000
_cell.angle_alpha   90.00
_cell.angle_beta   90.00
_cell.angle_gamma   90.00
#
_symmetry.space_group_name_H-M   'P 1'
#
loop_
_entity.id
_entity.type
_entity.pdbx_description
1 polymer ?
#
loop_
_entity_poly.entity_id
_entity_poly.type
_entity_poly.pdbx_seq_one_letter_code
_entity_poly.pdbx_strand_id
1 'polypeptide(L)'
;MHSHTTPPSTFPCTQCGLCCQLVHLAAETQFLDRGDGTCRHYDALGKRCTIYAERPDICRVDRQYTMRYAQQYTWDEYVTLNLQVCTSLQAQEEQAVLLTIKT
;
A
#
# COMPACT_ATOMS: atom_id res chain seq x y z
N MET A 1 -36.03 -2.45 -10.26
CA MET A 1 -34.83 -3.08 -9.68
C MET A 1 -33.68 -2.10 -9.85
N HIS A 2 -33.54 -1.16 -8.92
CA HIS A 2 -32.38 -0.25 -8.93
C HIS A 2 -31.38 -0.80 -7.92
N SER A 3 -30.29 -1.35 -8.46
CA SER A 3 -29.15 -1.84 -7.71
C SER A 3 -28.64 -0.73 -6.80
N HIS A 4 -28.71 -0.96 -5.50
CA HIS A 4 -27.99 -0.17 -4.52
C HIS A 4 -26.50 -0.47 -4.68
N THR A 5 -25.81 0.31 -5.51
CA THR A 5 -24.35 0.35 -5.49
C THR A 5 -23.95 1.05 -4.19
N THR A 6 -23.76 0.28 -3.13
CA THR A 6 -23.08 0.76 -1.92
C THR A 6 -21.75 1.37 -2.36
N PRO A 7 -21.41 2.61 -1.97
CA PRO A 7 -20.12 3.19 -2.31
C PRO A 7 -19.02 2.24 -1.81
N PRO A 8 -17.95 2.02 -2.59
CA PRO A 8 -16.85 1.16 -2.17
C PRO A 8 -16.37 1.65 -0.80
N SER A 9 -16.34 0.74 0.18
CA SER A 9 -15.80 1.02 1.50
C SER A 9 -14.35 1.49 1.36
N THR A 10 -13.95 2.57 2.03
CA THR A 10 -12.57 3.06 1.97
C THR A 10 -11.58 1.92 2.27
N PHE A 11 -10.51 1.80 1.48
CA PHE A 11 -9.48 0.78 1.73
C PHE A 11 -8.93 0.89 3.16
N PRO A 12 -8.95 -0.17 3.98
CA PRO A 12 -8.64 -0.11 5.40
C PRO A 12 -7.13 -0.14 5.67
N CYS A 13 -6.41 0.85 5.15
CA CYS A 13 -4.98 0.99 5.36
C CYS A 13 -4.65 1.28 6.84
N THR A 14 -3.76 0.51 7.43
CA THR A 14 -3.26 0.72 8.81
C THR A 14 -2.22 1.83 8.92
N GLN A 15 -1.85 2.46 7.80
CA GLN A 15 -0.79 3.46 7.70
C GLN A 15 0.57 3.00 8.27
N CYS A 16 0.85 1.69 8.22
CA CYS A 16 2.12 1.12 8.69
C CYS A 16 3.36 1.60 7.92
N GLY A 17 3.19 2.19 6.73
CA GLY A 17 4.27 2.74 5.92
C GLY A 17 5.10 1.72 5.14
N LEU A 18 4.84 0.42 5.29
CA LEU A 18 5.59 -0.64 4.61
C LEU A 18 5.58 -0.56 3.08
N CYS A 19 4.44 -0.20 2.46
CA CYS A 19 4.41 0.01 1.01
C CYS A 19 5.30 1.17 0.56
N CYS A 20 5.52 2.17 1.43
CA CYS A 20 6.46 3.27 1.15
C CYS A 20 7.92 2.83 1.34
N GLN A 21 8.21 1.82 2.17
CA GLN A 21 9.56 1.29 2.38
C GLN A 21 10.05 0.37 1.25
N LEU A 22 9.14 -0.07 0.37
CA LEU A 22 9.38 -1.10 -0.63
C LEU A 22 8.96 -0.67 -2.04
N VAL A 23 9.10 0.61 -2.37
CA VAL A 23 8.70 1.16 -3.68
C VAL A 23 9.56 0.68 -4.84
N HIS A 24 10.70 0.05 -4.57
CA HIS A 24 11.51 -0.60 -5.60
C HIS A 24 10.91 -1.91 -6.13
N LEU A 25 9.98 -2.53 -5.42
CA LEU A 25 9.42 -3.84 -5.80
C LEU A 25 8.49 -3.77 -7.02
N ALA A 26 8.02 -2.58 -7.41
CA ALA A 26 7.21 -2.37 -8.60
C ALA A 26 7.83 -1.29 -9.49
N ALA A 27 7.87 -1.55 -10.81
CA ALA A 27 8.43 -0.63 -11.79
C ALA A 27 7.71 0.73 -11.77
N GLU A 28 6.40 0.71 -11.55
CA GLU A 28 5.51 1.86 -11.51
C GLU A 28 5.80 2.80 -10.34
N THR A 29 6.47 2.32 -9.29
CA THR A 29 6.81 3.12 -8.10
C THR A 29 8.29 3.49 -8.01
N GLN A 30 9.14 3.01 -8.93
CA GLN A 30 10.59 3.29 -8.90
C GLN A 30 10.92 4.78 -8.90
N PHE A 31 10.11 5.62 -9.56
CA PHE A 31 10.34 7.08 -9.57
C PHE A 31 10.18 7.74 -8.19
N LEU A 32 9.65 7.03 -7.19
CA LEU A 32 9.51 7.48 -5.80
C LEU A 32 10.69 7.07 -4.93
N ASP A 33 11.48 6.10 -5.37
CA ASP A 33 12.63 5.57 -4.64
C ASP A 33 13.70 6.65 -4.45
N ARG A 34 14.23 6.78 -3.23
CA ARG A 34 15.34 7.68 -2.89
C ARG A 34 16.73 7.02 -3.07
N GLY A 35 16.77 5.78 -3.57
CA GLY A 35 17.98 5.02 -3.88
C GLY A 35 18.27 3.84 -2.94
N ASP A 36 17.43 3.61 -1.94
CA ASP A 36 17.56 2.50 -0.97
C ASP A 36 16.33 1.58 -0.95
N GLY A 37 15.44 1.74 -1.93
CA GLY A 37 14.18 1.02 -2.02
C GLY A 37 13.02 1.68 -1.31
N THR A 38 13.26 2.74 -0.52
CA THR A 38 12.25 3.49 0.22
C THR A 38 11.85 4.76 -0.51
N CYS A 39 10.58 5.12 -0.41
CA CYS A 39 10.00 6.33 -0.94
C CYS A 39 10.64 7.57 -0.33
N ARG A 40 11.00 8.56 -1.15
CA ARG A 40 11.51 9.88 -0.72
C ARG A 40 10.55 10.65 0.20
N HIS A 41 9.27 10.27 0.24
CA HIS A 41 8.26 10.89 1.10
C HIS A 41 7.97 10.08 2.39
N TYR A 42 8.74 9.02 2.67
CA TYR A 42 8.59 8.24 3.89
C TYR A 42 9.29 8.93 5.08
N ASP A 43 8.53 9.21 6.14
CA ASP A 43 9.04 9.64 7.44
C ASP A 43 9.27 8.40 8.31
N ALA A 44 10.54 8.06 8.54
CA ALA A 44 10.93 6.89 9.34
C ALA A 44 10.59 7.04 10.83
N LEU A 45 10.59 8.27 11.36
CA LEU A 45 10.26 8.51 12.77
C LEU A 45 8.77 8.32 13.01
N GLY A 46 7.94 8.93 12.15
CA GLY A 46 6.48 8.83 12.22
C GLY A 46 5.91 7.56 11.56
N LYS A 47 6.74 6.74 10.92
CA LYS A 47 6.38 5.56 10.13
C LYS A 47 5.26 5.80 9.11
N ARG A 48 5.23 6.98 8.49
CA ARG A 48 4.14 7.42 7.61
C ARG A 48 4.63 8.16 6.38
N CYS A 49 3.74 8.30 5.39
CA CYS A 49 3.98 9.16 4.25
C CYS A 49 3.74 10.63 4.63
N THR A 50 4.68 11.52 4.30
CA THR A 50 4.58 12.96 4.59
C THR A 50 3.55 13.70 3.73
N ILE A 51 3.12 13.08 2.62
CA ILE A 51 2.12 13.61 1.69
C ILE A 51 0.89 12.68 1.60
N TYR A 52 0.50 12.01 2.70
CA TYR A 52 -0.49 10.92 2.66
C TYR A 52 -1.80 11.30 1.96
N ALA A 53 -2.28 12.53 2.18
CA ALA A 53 -3.51 13.04 1.60
C ALA A 53 -3.36 13.45 0.11
N GLU A 54 -2.14 13.71 -0.35
CA GLU A 54 -1.73 14.16 -1.70
C GLU A 54 -0.90 13.12 -2.47
N ARG A 55 -0.77 11.90 -1.94
CA ARG A 55 -0.05 10.78 -2.60
C ARG A 55 -0.43 10.66 -4.07
N PRO A 56 0.53 10.30 -4.95
CA PRO A 56 0.23 10.06 -6.36
C PRO A 56 -0.75 8.90 -6.51
N ASP A 57 -1.51 8.88 -7.61
CA ASP A 57 -2.55 7.87 -7.85
C ASP A 57 -2.03 6.43 -7.77
N ILE A 58 -0.76 6.19 -8.15
CA ILE A 58 -0.12 4.87 -8.05
C ILE A 58 -0.07 4.34 -6.60
N CYS A 59 -0.01 5.22 -5.61
CA CYS A 59 0.02 4.85 -4.19
C CYS A 59 -1.38 4.77 -3.55
N ARG A 60 -2.46 4.97 -4.32
CA ARG A 60 -3.84 5.01 -3.85
C ARG A 60 -4.63 3.81 -4.37
N VAL A 61 -5.00 2.90 -3.48
CA VAL A 61 -5.69 1.65 -3.82
C VAL A 61 -7.02 1.91 -4.53
N ASP A 62 -7.82 2.87 -4.04
CA ASP A 62 -9.06 3.31 -4.67
C ASP A 62 -8.84 3.84 -6.09
N ARG A 63 -7.82 4.66 -6.30
CA ARG A 63 -7.50 5.19 -7.64
C ARG A 63 -7.00 4.11 -8.59
N GLN A 64 -6.09 3.24 -8.15
CA GLN A 64 -5.61 2.13 -8.97
C GLN A 64 -6.75 1.18 -9.35
N TYR A 65 -7.67 0.90 -8.43
CA TYR A 65 -8.88 0.14 -8.75
C TYR A 65 -9.65 0.78 -9.90
N THR A 66 -10.06 2.04 -9.75
CA THR A 66 -10.85 2.75 -10.76
C THR A 66 -10.13 2.85 -12.10
N MET A 67 -8.81 3.11 -12.10
CA MET A 67 -8.05 3.37 -13.32
C MET A 67 -7.64 2.11 -14.08
N ARG A 68 -7.45 0.97 -13.39
CA ARG A 68 -6.77 -0.21 -13.96
C ARG A 68 -7.51 -1.53 -13.76
N TYR A 69 -8.24 -1.69 -12.66
CA TYR A 69 -8.65 -3.02 -12.18
C TYR A 69 -10.17 -3.20 -12.06
N ALA A 70 -10.97 -2.13 -12.17
CA ALA A 70 -12.43 -2.18 -12.01
C ALA A 70 -13.15 -3.03 -13.09
N GLN A 71 -12.49 -3.35 -14.21
CA GLN A 71 -13.03 -4.28 -15.21
C GLN A 71 -12.67 -5.74 -14.93
N GLN A 72 -11.71 -6.00 -14.04
CA GLN A 72 -11.16 -7.34 -13.77
C GLN A 72 -11.61 -7.89 -12.42
N TYR A 73 -11.83 -7.00 -11.44
CA TYR A 73 -12.16 -7.36 -10.07
C TYR A 73 -13.34 -6.53 -9.59
N THR A 74 -14.12 -7.09 -8.67
CA THR A 74 -14.96 -6.29 -7.77
C THR A 74 -14.07 -5.50 -6.79
N TRP A 75 -14.64 -4.48 -6.15
CA TRP A 75 -13.92 -3.73 -5.11
C TRP A 75 -13.43 -4.64 -3.99
N ASP A 76 -14.29 -5.52 -3.49
CA ASP A 76 -13.97 -6.39 -2.35
C ASP A 76 -12.87 -7.41 -2.67
N GLU A 77 -12.87 -7.98 -3.89
CA GLU A 77 -11.79 -8.85 -4.36
C GLU A 77 -10.46 -8.10 -4.44
N TYR A 78 -10.47 -6.90 -5.03
CA TYR A 78 -9.27 -6.08 -5.15
C TYR A 78 -8.72 -5.65 -3.78
N VAL A 79 -9.60 -5.26 -2.85
CA VAL A 79 -9.23 -4.94 -1.47
C VAL A 79 -8.65 -6.17 -0.78
N THR A 80 -9.25 -7.35 -0.94
CA THR A 80 -8.76 -8.60 -0.34
C THR A 80 -7.35 -8.91 -0.81
N LEU A 81 -7.07 -8.79 -2.11
CA LEU A 81 -5.73 -9.01 -2.67
C LEU A 81 -4.70 -8.01 -2.11
N ASN A 82 -5.07 -6.72 -2.02
CA ASN A 82 -4.19 -5.71 -1.43
C ASN A 82 -3.93 -5.97 0.06
N LEU A 83 -4.92 -6.44 0.82
CA LEU A 83 -4.76 -6.79 2.22
C LEU A 83 -3.85 -8.00 2.42
N GLN A 84 -3.88 -8.99 1.53
CA GLN A 84 -2.93 -10.12 1.57
C GLN A 84 -1.48 -9.66 1.43
N VAL A 85 -1.23 -8.68 0.55
CA VAL A 85 0.09 -8.05 0.44
C VAL A 85 0.44 -7.30 1.72
N CYS A 86 -0.48 -6.48 2.25
CA CYS A 86 -0.26 -5.77 3.53
C CYS A 86 0.12 -6.72 4.67
N THR A 87 -0.61 -7.82 4.84
CA THR A 87 -0.34 -8.83 5.88
C THR A 87 1.02 -9.48 5.68
N SER A 88 1.36 -9.82 4.43
CA SER A 88 2.65 -10.45 4.11
C SER A 88 3.82 -9.53 4.46
N LEU A 89 3.74 -8.24 4.10
CA LEU A 89 4.78 -7.26 4.42
C LEU A 89 4.92 -7.06 5.94
N GLN A 90 3.81 -7.00 6.67
CA GLN A 90 3.83 -6.83 8.12
C GLN A 90 4.45 -8.04 8.83
N ALA A 91 4.11 -9.25 8.39
CA ALA A 91 4.73 -10.47 8.92
C ALA A 91 6.24 -10.51 8.63
N GLN A 92 6.68 -10.09 7.44
CA GLN A 92 8.10 -10.00 7.11
C GLN A 92 8.86 -8.99 7.99
N GLU A 93 8.28 -7.82 8.26
CA GLU A 93 8.87 -6.83 9.17
C GLU A 93 8.99 -7.39 10.60
N GLU A 94 7.96 -8.05 11.10
CA GLU A 94 7.98 -8.68 12.43
C GLU A 94 9.08 -9.75 12.54
N GLN A 95 9.24 -10.59 11.52
CA GLN A 95 10.31 -11.59 11.50
C GLN A 95 11.70 -10.95 11.43
N ALA A 96 11.88 -9.90 10.63
CA ALA A 96 13.15 -9.17 10.55
C ALA A 96 13.55 -8.54 11.89
N VAL A 97 12.58 -7.95 12.61
CA VAL A 97 12.78 -7.42 13.95
C VAL A 97 13.17 -8.54 14.93
N LEU A 98 12.47 -9.67 14.90
CA LEU A 98 12.75 -10.80 15.78
C LEU A 98 14.16 -11.37 15.58
N LEU A 99 14.62 -11.46 14.33
CA LEU A 99 15.98 -11.89 14.00
C LEU A 99 17.03 -10.91 14.53
N THR A 100 16.75 -9.61 14.46
CA THR A 100 17.66 -8.55 14.95
C THR A 100 17.80 -8.59 16.48
N ILE A 101 16.73 -8.92 17.21
CA ILE A 101 16.76 -9.02 18.69
C ILE A 101 17.49 -10.29 19.17
N LYS A 102 17.52 -11.35 18.35
CA LYS A 102 18.19 -12.62 18.68
C LYS A 102 19.69 -12.63 18.37
N THR A 103 20.23 -11.57 17.78
CA THR A 103 21.65 -11.43 17.40
C THR A 103 22.38 -10.55 18.41
#